data_AF-A0A966VRY3-F1
#
_entry.id   AF-A0A966VRY3-F1
#
_cell.length_a   1.000
_cell.length_b   1.000
_cell.length_c   1.000
_cell.angle_alpha   90.00
_cell.angle_beta   90.00
_cell.angle_gamma   90.00
#
_symmetry.space_group_name_H-M   'P 1'
#
loop_
_entity.id
_entity.type
_entity.pdbx_description
1 polymer ?
#
loop_
_entity_poly.entity_id
_entity_poly.type
_entity_poly.pdbx_seq_one_letter_code
_entity_poly.pdbx_strand_id
1 'polypeptide(L)'
;MFSLVMSLMLINPYHGSIPKDEAGAVSEIVIVISESNLISLAGKRKYLLRVGKKIEHLHPLDFLKVVAVSKPLLDHLRNIQKSSVKWRAFVSGISKGFEEASNKEKFGDEVAIFAEGLQYSKDELLKITRKKDWDSFVRFVLANAKNLNEDQSLSSSQKKQTTDQMQESGLGK
;
A
#
# COMPACT_ATOMS: atom_id res chain seq x y z
N MET A 1 -17.34 23.18 4.60
CA MET A 1 -16.87 22.24 5.63
C MET A 1 -17.36 20.80 5.37
N PHE A 2 -17.37 20.27 4.12
CA PHE A 2 -17.70 18.85 3.84
C PHE A 2 -17.32 18.35 2.42
N SER A 3 -16.32 18.93 1.74
CA SER A 3 -16.04 18.57 0.33
C SER A 3 -14.56 18.50 -0.02
N LEU A 4 -13.80 17.69 0.75
CA LEU A 4 -12.42 17.34 0.38
C LEU A 4 -12.01 15.95 0.88
N VAL A 5 -12.68 15.42 1.91
CA VAL A 5 -12.54 14.02 2.33
C VAL A 5 -13.19 13.04 1.34
N MET A 6 -14.03 13.52 0.41
CA MET A 6 -14.63 12.70 -0.65
C MET A 6 -13.77 12.55 -1.92
N SER A 7 -12.73 13.37 -2.13
CA SER A 7 -11.81 13.17 -3.26
C SER A 7 -10.87 11.98 -3.06
N LEU A 8 -10.83 11.38 -1.86
CA LEU A 8 -10.06 10.17 -1.58
C LEU A 8 -10.80 8.86 -1.92
N MET A 9 -12.01 8.94 -2.48
CA MET A 9 -12.79 7.77 -2.91
C MET A 9 -12.65 7.42 -4.40
N LEU A 10 -11.74 8.06 -5.14
CA LEU A 10 -11.51 7.74 -6.56
C LEU A 10 -10.11 7.20 -6.83
N ILE A 11 -9.58 6.37 -5.91
CA ILE A 11 -8.64 5.34 -6.33
C ILE A 11 -9.50 4.24 -6.94
N ASN A 12 -9.55 4.23 -8.28
CA ASN A 12 -10.14 3.25 -9.19
C ASN A 12 -10.61 1.94 -8.51
N PRO A 13 -11.85 1.46 -8.77
CA PRO A 13 -12.44 0.31 -8.10
C PRO A 13 -11.84 -0.98 -8.65
N TYR A 14 -10.59 -1.22 -8.28
CA TYR A 14 -10.03 -2.54 -8.28
C TYR A 14 -10.34 -3.20 -6.96
N HIS A 15 -11.35 -4.07 -7.06
CA HIS A 15 -12.13 -4.68 -5.98
C HIS A 15 -12.81 -3.65 -5.05
N GLY A 16 -13.99 -4.00 -4.53
CA GLY A 16 -14.79 -3.11 -3.70
C GLY A 16 -14.02 -2.55 -2.51
N SER A 17 -14.56 -1.51 -1.86
CA SER A 17 -13.99 -0.95 -0.63
C SER A 17 -13.60 -2.09 0.33
N ILE A 18 -12.30 -2.27 0.56
CA ILE A 18 -11.79 -3.31 1.45
C ILE A 18 -12.44 -3.11 2.83
N PRO A 19 -13.12 -4.14 3.38
CA PRO A 19 -13.75 -4.05 4.69
C PRO A 19 -12.76 -3.56 5.75
N LYS A 20 -13.23 -2.73 6.70
CA LYS A 20 -12.36 -2.09 7.70
C LYS A 20 -11.64 -3.12 8.58
N ASP A 21 -12.28 -4.24 8.86
CA ASP A 21 -11.74 -5.37 9.61
C ASP A 21 -10.62 -6.08 8.85
N GLU A 22 -10.73 -6.22 7.53
CA GLU A 22 -9.68 -6.78 6.68
C GLU A 22 -8.46 -5.84 6.60
N ALA A 23 -8.69 -4.54 6.38
CA ALA A 23 -7.63 -3.54 6.40
C ALA A 23 -6.93 -3.48 7.78
N GLY A 24 -7.69 -3.65 8.87
CA GLY A 24 -7.18 -3.79 10.22
C GLY A 24 -6.29 -5.02 10.40
N ALA A 25 -6.71 -6.17 9.87
CA ALA A 25 -5.92 -7.40 9.90
C ALA A 25 -4.62 -7.29 9.10
N VAL A 26 -4.64 -6.66 7.91
CA VAL A 26 -3.42 -6.34 7.14
C VAL A 26 -2.47 -5.49 7.97
N SER A 27 -3.00 -4.42 8.59
CA SER A 27 -2.22 -3.53 9.45
C SER A 27 -1.56 -4.28 10.61
N GLU A 28 -2.34 -5.11 11.31
CA GLU A 28 -1.91 -5.92 12.45
C GLU A 28 -0.78 -6.88 12.06
N ILE A 29 -0.88 -7.57 10.92
CA ILE A 29 0.18 -8.45 10.41
C ILE A 29 1.47 -7.68 10.16
N VAL A 30 1.40 -6.56 9.42
CA VAL A 30 2.58 -5.77 9.05
C VAL A 30 3.27 -5.18 10.28
N ILE A 31 2.50 -4.62 11.22
CA ILE A 31 3.00 -4.06 12.48
C ILE A 31 3.70 -5.15 13.30
N VAL A 32 3.05 -6.30 13.50
CA VAL A 32 3.58 -7.40 14.32
C VAL A 32 4.88 -7.94 13.74
N ILE A 33 4.98 -8.12 12.42
CA ILE A 33 6.21 -8.57 11.75
C ILE A 33 7.32 -7.52 11.90
N SER A 34 6.98 -6.24 11.71
CA SER A 34 7.93 -5.13 11.86
C SER A 34 8.53 -5.05 13.27
N GLU A 35 7.68 -5.03 14.30
CA GLU A 35 8.09 -4.72 15.68
C GLU A 35 8.65 -5.90 16.45
N SER A 36 8.27 -7.13 16.09
CA SER A 36 8.69 -8.31 16.85
C SER A 36 10.09 -8.77 16.44
N ASN A 37 10.95 -9.15 17.38
CA ASN A 37 12.18 -9.89 17.04
C ASN A 37 11.84 -11.34 16.59
N LEU A 38 12.81 -12.07 16.03
CA LEU A 38 12.57 -13.41 15.47
C LEU A 38 12.00 -14.41 16.50
N ILE A 39 12.44 -14.33 17.76
CA ILE A 39 11.95 -15.19 18.84
C ILE A 39 10.50 -14.86 19.16
N SER A 40 10.17 -13.57 19.28
CA SER A 40 8.81 -13.10 19.50
C SER A 40 7.88 -13.48 18.34
N LEU A 41 8.37 -13.45 17.09
CA LEU A 41 7.61 -13.92 15.93
C LEU A 41 7.29 -15.41 16.00
N ALA A 42 8.24 -16.24 16.44
CA ALA A 42 7.99 -17.66 16.64
C ALA A 42 6.85 -17.88 17.65
N GLY A 43 6.86 -17.14 18.77
CA GLY A 43 5.77 -17.17 19.76
C GLY A 43 4.43 -16.64 19.24
N LYS A 44 4.45 -15.64 18.36
CA LYS A 44 3.25 -15.03 17.76
C LYS A 44 2.73 -15.77 16.53
N ARG A 45 3.36 -16.86 16.08
CA ARG A 45 2.98 -17.61 14.87
C ARG A 45 1.51 -18.01 14.85
N LYS A 46 0.99 -18.59 15.94
CA LYS A 46 -0.43 -18.99 16.02
C LYS A 46 -1.40 -17.81 15.90
N TYR A 47 -1.00 -16.67 16.45
CA TYR A 47 -1.77 -15.44 16.39
C TYR A 47 -1.74 -14.84 14.98
N LEU A 48 -0.57 -14.74 14.34
CA LEU A 48 -0.44 -14.30 12.95
C LEU A 48 -1.25 -15.19 11.98
N LEU A 49 -1.28 -16.51 12.20
CA LEU A 49 -2.14 -17.41 11.43
C LEU A 49 -3.62 -17.11 11.65
N ARG A 50 -4.05 -16.79 12.88
CA ARG A 50 -5.44 -16.43 13.18
C ARG A 50 -5.84 -15.10 12.52
N VAL A 51 -4.96 -14.11 12.55
CA VAL A 51 -5.20 -12.81 11.88
C VAL A 51 -5.19 -13.01 10.36
N GLY A 52 -4.25 -13.79 9.82
CA GLY A 52 -4.16 -14.12 8.40
C GLY A 52 -5.42 -14.80 7.86
N LYS A 53 -6.07 -15.67 8.65
CA LYS A 53 -7.36 -16.28 8.26
C LYS A 53 -8.47 -15.27 7.98
N LYS A 54 -8.42 -14.08 8.60
CA LYS A 54 -9.43 -13.02 8.34
C LYS A 54 -9.28 -12.39 6.95
N ILE A 55 -8.13 -12.57 6.31
CA ILE A 55 -7.78 -12.00 5.02
C ILE A 55 -7.36 -13.08 4.02
N GLU A 56 -7.70 -14.34 4.28
CA GLU A 56 -7.32 -15.46 3.40
C GLU A 56 -7.98 -15.35 2.02
N HIS A 57 -9.17 -14.73 1.95
CA HIS A 57 -9.88 -14.43 0.71
C HIS A 57 -9.47 -13.09 0.07
N LEU A 58 -8.65 -12.29 0.75
CA LEU A 58 -8.24 -10.98 0.25
C LEU A 58 -7.29 -11.14 -0.93
N HIS A 59 -7.54 -10.40 -2.01
CA HIS A 59 -6.67 -10.43 -3.17
C HIS A 59 -5.26 -9.90 -2.82
N PRO A 60 -4.17 -10.51 -3.30
CA PRO A 60 -2.81 -10.07 -2.96
C PRO A 60 -2.51 -8.63 -3.41
N LEU A 61 -3.14 -8.15 -4.49
CA LEU A 61 -3.03 -6.74 -4.91
C LEU A 61 -3.74 -5.80 -3.93
N ASP A 62 -4.86 -6.21 -3.36
CA ASP A 62 -5.59 -5.42 -2.36
C ASP A 62 -4.80 -5.32 -1.06
N PHE A 63 -4.17 -6.42 -0.63
CA PHE A 63 -3.22 -6.41 0.49
C PHE A 63 -2.14 -5.34 0.27
N LEU A 64 -1.49 -5.34 -0.89
CA LEU A 64 -0.44 -4.37 -1.19
C LEU A 64 -0.97 -2.94 -1.34
N LYS A 65 -2.18 -2.77 -1.86
CA LYS A 65 -2.84 -1.46 -1.95
C LYS A 65 -3.00 -0.84 -0.57
N VAL A 66 -3.51 -1.59 0.41
CA VAL A 66 -3.64 -1.13 1.82
C VAL A 66 -2.31 -0.63 2.37
N VAL A 67 -1.23 -1.38 2.12
CA VAL A 67 0.09 -1.01 2.63
C VAL A 67 0.67 0.19 1.88
N ALA A 68 0.51 0.25 0.55
CA ALA A 68 1.08 1.30 -0.29
C ALA A 68 0.45 2.68 -0.01
N VAL A 69 -0.86 2.73 0.26
CA VAL A 69 -1.58 4.01 0.52
C VAL A 69 -1.47 4.49 1.96
N SER A 70 -0.95 3.66 2.87
CA SER A 70 -0.82 3.99 4.29
C SER A 70 0.64 4.24 4.65
N LYS A 71 1.02 5.51 4.81
CA LYS A 71 2.40 5.88 5.17
C LYS A 71 2.93 5.14 6.42
N PRO A 72 2.17 5.00 7.53
CA PRO A 72 2.63 4.22 8.68
C PRO A 72 2.94 2.75 8.35
N LEU A 73 2.06 2.09 7.57
CA LEU A 73 2.28 0.70 7.18
C LEU A 73 3.46 0.55 6.21
N LEU A 74 3.65 1.52 5.32
CA LEU A 74 4.80 1.56 4.43
C LEU A 74 6.11 1.66 5.21
N ASP A 75 6.16 2.47 6.27
CA ASP A 75 7.34 2.61 7.13
C ASP A 75 7.62 1.31 7.92
N HIS A 76 6.58 0.62 8.42
CA HIS A 76 6.72 -0.71 9.00
C HIS A 76 7.24 -1.74 7.99
N LEU A 77 6.72 -1.74 6.76
CA LEU A 77 7.15 -2.69 5.74
C LEU A 77 8.59 -2.42 5.28
N ARG A 78 9.02 -1.16 5.21
CA ARG A 78 10.44 -0.79 5.02
C ARG A 78 11.31 -1.30 6.17
N ASN A 79 10.82 -1.28 7.41
CA ASN A 79 11.54 -1.85 8.53
C ASN A 79 11.67 -3.38 8.41
N ILE A 80 10.63 -4.07 7.95
CA ILE A 80 10.69 -5.51 7.63
C ILE A 80 11.77 -5.77 6.57
N GLN A 81 11.84 -4.94 5.52
CA GLN A 81 12.80 -5.07 4.41
C GLN A 81 14.27 -4.99 4.87
N LYS A 82 14.56 -4.31 6.00
CA LYS A 82 15.92 -4.26 6.58
C LYS A 82 16.39 -5.61 7.13
N SER A 83 15.47 -6.53 7.44
CA SER A 83 15.79 -7.87 7.91
C SER A 83 15.51 -8.90 6.82
N SER A 84 16.56 -9.48 6.24
CA SER A 84 16.42 -10.50 5.17
C SER A 84 15.52 -11.67 5.56
N VAL A 85 15.58 -12.10 6.84
CA VAL A 85 14.75 -13.18 7.38
C VAL A 85 13.28 -12.79 7.44
N LYS A 86 12.96 -11.63 8.03
CA LYS A 86 11.57 -11.14 8.12
C LYS A 86 11.00 -10.85 6.74
N TRP A 87 11.80 -10.24 5.87
CA TRP A 87 11.44 -9.94 4.50
C TRP A 87 11.11 -11.21 3.72
N ARG A 88 11.97 -12.22 3.76
CA ARG A 88 11.70 -13.51 3.10
C ARG A 88 10.43 -14.16 3.65
N ALA A 89 10.21 -14.14 4.96
CA ALA A 89 9.01 -14.69 5.56
C ALA A 89 7.74 -13.94 5.13
N PHE A 90 7.81 -12.60 5.06
CA PHE A 90 6.73 -11.76 4.58
C PHE A 90 6.39 -12.05 3.10
N VAL A 91 7.39 -11.96 2.21
CA VAL A 91 7.20 -12.22 0.77
C VAL A 91 6.69 -13.65 0.56
N SER A 92 7.29 -14.65 1.21
CA SER A 92 6.80 -16.04 1.13
C SER A 92 5.35 -16.20 1.58
N GLY A 93 4.88 -15.41 2.54
CA GLY A 93 3.50 -15.45 3.02
C GLY A 93 2.50 -14.97 1.97
N ILE A 94 2.83 -13.93 1.20
CA ILE A 94 1.95 -13.35 0.18
C ILE A 94 2.15 -13.98 -1.22
N SER A 95 3.34 -14.55 -1.48
CA SER A 95 3.66 -15.18 -2.77
C SER A 95 2.66 -16.26 -3.17
N LYS A 96 2.14 -17.04 -2.19
CA LYS A 96 1.12 -18.06 -2.48
C LYS A 96 -0.14 -17.45 -3.11
N GLY A 97 -0.62 -16.32 -2.56
CA GLY A 97 -1.76 -15.61 -3.12
C GLY A 97 -1.46 -15.06 -4.52
N PHE A 98 -0.23 -14.55 -4.74
CA PHE A 98 0.22 -14.13 -6.07
C PHE A 98 0.29 -15.28 -7.06
N GLU A 99 0.80 -16.45 -6.66
CA GLU A 99 0.85 -17.64 -7.51
C GLU A 99 -0.56 -18.08 -7.92
N GLU A 100 -1.48 -18.18 -6.95
CA GLU A 100 -2.88 -18.54 -7.19
C GLU A 100 -3.60 -17.53 -8.09
N ALA A 101 -3.39 -16.24 -7.85
CA ALA A 101 -3.95 -15.18 -8.68
C ALA A 101 -3.36 -15.21 -10.09
N SER A 102 -2.04 -15.37 -10.24
CA SER A 102 -1.33 -15.35 -11.53
C SER A 102 -1.72 -16.46 -12.49
N ASN A 103 -2.31 -17.54 -11.99
CA ASN A 103 -2.81 -18.63 -12.82
C ASN A 103 -4.19 -18.34 -13.43
N LYS A 104 -4.85 -17.24 -13.03
CA LYS A 104 -6.11 -16.78 -13.63
C LYS A 104 -5.82 -15.92 -14.84
N GLU A 105 -6.59 -16.10 -15.92
CA GLU A 105 -6.42 -15.37 -17.18
C GLU A 105 -6.46 -13.83 -17.02
N LYS A 106 -7.19 -13.35 -16.01
CA LYS A 106 -7.40 -11.91 -15.77
C LYS A 106 -6.29 -11.24 -14.95
N PHE A 107 -5.34 -11.98 -14.38
CA PHE A 107 -4.37 -11.38 -13.45
C PHE A 107 -3.50 -10.28 -14.08
N GLY A 108 -3.19 -10.41 -15.39
CA GLY A 108 -2.49 -9.36 -16.12
C GLY A 108 -3.29 -8.05 -16.15
N ASP A 109 -4.58 -8.11 -16.48
CA ASP A 109 -5.48 -6.94 -16.47
C ASP A 109 -5.59 -6.37 -15.06
N GLU A 110 -5.62 -7.25 -14.05
CA GLU A 110 -5.67 -6.87 -12.65
C GLU A 110 -4.44 -6.08 -12.20
N VAL A 111 -3.26 -6.52 -12.60
CA VAL A 111 -2.01 -5.79 -12.36
C VAL A 111 -1.99 -4.45 -13.11
N ALA A 112 -2.51 -4.41 -14.34
CA ALA A 112 -2.54 -3.18 -15.13
C ALA A 112 -3.42 -2.10 -14.48
N ILE A 113 -4.57 -2.49 -13.92
CA ILE A 113 -5.49 -1.55 -13.28
C ILE A 113 -5.02 -1.20 -11.87
N PHE A 114 -4.38 -2.14 -11.15
CA PHE A 114 -3.67 -1.82 -9.91
C PHE A 114 -2.57 -0.77 -10.13
N ALA A 115 -1.76 -0.94 -11.19
CA ALA A 115 -0.73 0.02 -11.57
C ALA A 115 -1.34 1.40 -11.89
N GLU A 116 -2.45 1.43 -12.63
CA GLU A 116 -3.16 2.68 -12.92
C GLU A 116 -3.68 3.38 -11.67
N GLY A 117 -4.32 2.63 -10.77
CA GLY A 117 -4.87 3.17 -9.52
C GLY A 117 -3.81 3.79 -8.61
N LEU A 118 -2.57 3.30 -8.68
CA LEU A 118 -1.43 3.83 -7.93
C LEU A 118 -0.51 4.73 -8.76
N GLN A 119 -0.86 5.03 -10.01
CA GLN A 119 -0.05 5.82 -10.95
C GLN A 119 1.38 5.27 -11.13
N TYR A 120 1.50 3.95 -11.17
CA TYR A 120 2.76 3.24 -11.40
C TYR A 120 2.92 2.85 -12.88
N SER A 121 4.16 2.55 -13.27
CA SER A 121 4.46 2.04 -14.62
C SER A 121 3.82 0.67 -14.84
N LYS A 122 2.79 0.61 -15.69
CA LYS A 122 2.10 -0.61 -16.11
C LYS A 122 3.07 -1.62 -16.72
N ASP A 123 3.92 -1.15 -17.65
CA ASP A 123 4.82 -2.01 -18.41
C ASP A 123 5.86 -2.69 -17.51
N GLU A 124 6.40 -1.97 -16.53
CA GLU A 124 7.36 -2.52 -15.57
C GLU A 124 6.71 -3.55 -14.64
N LEU A 125 5.54 -3.24 -14.07
CA LEU A 125 4.80 -4.17 -13.22
C LEU A 125 4.42 -5.45 -13.97
N LEU A 126 3.89 -5.33 -15.18
CA LEU A 126 3.55 -6.50 -16.02
C LEU A 126 4.79 -7.32 -16.38
N LYS A 127 5.93 -6.67 -16.66
CA LYS A 127 7.20 -7.37 -16.92
C LYS A 127 7.67 -8.17 -15.70
N ILE A 128 7.55 -7.62 -14.50
CA ILE A 128 7.89 -8.32 -13.25
C ILE A 128 6.91 -9.48 -13.01
N THR A 129 5.60 -9.25 -13.19
CA THR A 129 4.56 -10.26 -13.05
C THR A 129 4.77 -11.46 -13.97
N ARG A 130 5.11 -11.23 -15.24
CA ARG A 130 5.39 -12.33 -16.21
C ARG A 130 6.56 -13.22 -15.78
N LYS A 131 7.53 -12.67 -15.04
CA LYS A 131 8.65 -13.43 -14.49
C LYS A 131 8.31 -14.18 -13.19
N LYS A 132 7.11 -13.95 -12.64
CA LYS A 132 6.68 -14.44 -11.31
C LYS A 132 7.68 -14.09 -10.20
N ASP A 133 8.37 -12.95 -10.35
CA ASP A 133 9.32 -12.46 -9.36
C ASP A 133 8.59 -11.58 -8.34
N TRP A 134 7.93 -12.24 -7.39
CA TRP A 134 7.10 -11.59 -6.38
C TRP A 134 7.91 -10.74 -5.40
N ASP A 135 9.18 -11.08 -5.16
CA ASP A 135 10.09 -10.25 -4.36
C ASP A 135 10.30 -8.89 -5.03
N SER A 136 10.68 -8.90 -6.31
CA SER A 136 10.82 -7.68 -7.11
C SER A 136 9.51 -6.93 -7.26
N PHE A 137 8.38 -7.64 -7.38
CA PHE A 137 7.05 -7.02 -7.47
C PHE A 137 6.75 -6.17 -6.25
N VAL A 138 6.89 -6.75 -5.05
CA VAL A 138 6.64 -6.05 -3.79
C VAL A 138 7.60 -4.88 -3.65
N ARG A 139 8.90 -5.07 -3.93
CA ARG A 139 9.90 -3.98 -3.87
C ARG A 139 9.53 -2.82 -4.79
N PHE A 140 9.09 -3.12 -6.00
CA PHE A 140 8.66 -2.11 -6.96
C PHE A 140 7.50 -1.28 -6.40
N VAL A 141 6.48 -1.93 -5.83
CA VAL A 141 5.34 -1.25 -5.20
C VAL A 141 5.81 -0.32 -4.08
N LEU A 142 6.73 -0.76 -3.22
CA LEU A 142 7.20 0.04 -2.09
C LEU A 142 8.08 1.22 -2.49
N ALA A 143 8.89 1.05 -3.54
CA ALA A 143 9.74 2.10 -4.08
C ALA A 143 8.90 3.25 -4.65
N ASN A 144 7.83 2.92 -5.37
CA ASN A 144 6.97 3.90 -6.04
C ASN A 144 5.88 4.50 -5.14
N ALA A 145 5.55 3.86 -4.00
CA ALA A 145 4.63 4.40 -3.00
C ALA A 145 5.10 5.72 -2.36
N LYS A 146 6.39 6.05 -2.48
CA LYS A 146 6.96 7.32 -2.01
C LYS A 146 6.39 8.52 -2.78
N ASN A 147 6.21 8.39 -4.09
CA ASN A 147 5.81 9.49 -4.96
C ASN A 147 4.36 9.94 -4.67
N LEU A 148 3.47 9.01 -4.33
CA LEU A 148 2.07 9.30 -3.99
C LEU A 148 1.90 10.17 -2.73
N ASN A 149 2.84 10.06 -1.78
CA ASN A 149 2.75 10.77 -0.50
C ASN A 149 3.47 12.13 -0.53
N GLU A 150 4.46 12.31 -1.40
CA GLU A 150 5.20 13.58 -1.54
C GLU A 150 4.40 14.62 -2.33
N ASP A 151 3.68 14.22 -3.38
CA ASP A 151 2.84 15.13 -4.19
C ASP A 151 1.69 15.76 -3.39
N GLN A 152 1.21 15.09 -2.34
CA GLN A 152 0.18 15.65 -1.45
C GLN A 152 0.71 16.74 -0.48
N SER A 153 2.02 16.78 -0.26
CA SER A 153 2.65 17.79 0.63
C SER A 153 2.95 19.11 -0.07
N LEU A 154 3.09 19.10 -1.40
CA LEU A 154 3.40 20.30 -2.20
C LEU A 154 2.16 21.14 -2.51
N SER A 155 0.97 20.52 -2.64
CA SER A 155 -0.29 21.24 -2.87
C SER A 155 -0.74 22.11 -1.68
N SER A 156 -0.32 21.79 -0.45
CA SER A 156 -0.67 22.56 0.75
C SER A 156 0.27 23.75 1.01
N SER A 157 1.44 23.79 0.37
CA SER A 157 2.42 24.88 0.54
C SER A 157 2.16 26.08 -0.37
N GLN A 158 1.49 25.92 -1.51
CA GLN A 158 1.16 27.05 -2.40
C GLN A 158 -0.10 27.84 -1.98
N LYS A 159 -0.95 27.29 -1.10
CA LYS A 159 -2.18 27.98 -0.66
C LYS A 159 -1.97 28.99 0.46
N LYS A 160 -0.76 29.04 1.06
CA LYS A 160 -0.44 29.96 2.16
C LYS A 160 0.21 31.28 1.71
N GLN A 161 0.54 31.43 0.43
CA GLN A 161 1.08 32.69 -0.11
C GLN A 161 0.05 33.57 -0.82
N THR A 162 -1.12 33.05 -1.18
CA THR A 162 -2.15 33.85 -1.88
C THR A 162 -3.13 34.56 -0.93
N THR A 163 -3.26 34.14 0.33
CA THR A 163 -4.18 34.79 1.27
C THR A 163 -3.59 36.04 1.93
N ASP A 164 -2.27 36.12 2.10
CA ASP A 164 -1.64 37.29 2.74
C ASP A 164 -1.46 38.49 1.79
N GLN A 165 -1.63 38.32 0.47
CA GLN A 165 -1.54 39.44 -0.48
C GLN A 165 -2.87 40.18 -0.76
N MET A 166 -3.98 39.79 -0.11
CA MET A 166 -5.27 40.49 -0.26
C MET A 166 -5.63 41.40 0.92
N GLN A 167 -4.85 41.43 2.01
CA GLN A 167 -5.16 42.30 3.17
C GLN A 167 -4.39 43.62 3.21
N GLU A 168 -3.41 43.88 2.34
CA GLU A 168 -2.68 45.17 2.31
C GLU A 168 -3.18 46.20 1.27
N SER A 169 -4.12 45.87 0.38
CA SER A 169 -4.65 46.83 -0.61
C SER A 169 -5.98 47.51 -0.20
N GLY A 170 -6.41 47.36 1.05
CA GLY A 170 -7.77 47.68 1.50
C GLY A 170 -7.91 48.74 2.58
N LEU A 171 -6.90 49.57 2.87
CA LEU A 171 -7.08 50.74 3.74
C LEU A 171 -6.27 51.92 3.19
N GLY A 172 -6.96 52.78 2.45
CA GLY A 172 -6.35 54.00 1.94
C GLY A 172 -7.28 54.78 1.04
N LYS A 173 -8.46 55.16 1.56
CA LYS A 173 -9.15 56.42 1.28
C LYS A 173 -10.03 56.77 2.46
#